data_AF-A0A940WKC5-F1
#
_entry.id   AF-A0A940WKC5-F1
#
_cell.length_a   1.000
_cell.length_b   1.000
_cell.length_c   1.000
_cell.angle_alpha   90.00
_cell.angle_beta   90.00
_cell.angle_gamma   90.00
#
_symmetry.space_group_name_H-M   'P 1'
#
loop_
_entity.id
_entity.type
_entity.pdbx_description
1 polymer ?
#
loop_
_entity_poly.entity_id
_entity_poly.type
_entity_poly.pdbx_seq_one_letter_code
_entity_poly.pdbx_strand_id
1 'polypeptide(L)'
;MTAQPAWKALGQQLIARRVQLDPAYRNRRTFCEATGMEYRILSDAESGRRANYSKTTLRALEQAYQLSAGSIDRFIADGGPLETMSVAPGRDRPAAGERTTLEALAGGEGSSDPSIVEQVYEKVLEQMRAAQDSRVAAQLEERNARVDELQKEVDRKSREIDRLNAEIKRLNTGRDAHTTPDSGRESA
;
A
#
# COMPACT_ATOMS: atom_id res chain seq x y z
N MET A 1 -7.04 -27.50 -22.54
CA MET A 1 -6.92 -27.99 -21.14
C MET A 1 -5.50 -27.62 -20.71
N THR A 2 -5.15 -26.77 -19.76
CA THR A 2 -5.71 -26.34 -18.47
C THR A 2 -4.86 -25.14 -18.00
N ALA A 3 -5.04 -23.94 -18.57
CA ALA A 3 -4.35 -22.73 -18.08
C ALA A 3 -5.03 -22.15 -16.81
N GLN A 4 -6.31 -22.47 -16.59
CA GLN A 4 -7.12 -21.96 -15.47
C GLN A 4 -6.56 -22.17 -14.04
N PRO A 5 -5.92 -23.30 -13.67
CA PRO A 5 -5.40 -23.46 -12.31
C PRO A 5 -4.17 -22.58 -12.03
N ALA A 6 -3.23 -22.46 -12.96
CA ALA A 6 -2.03 -21.63 -12.78
C ALA A 6 -2.37 -20.15 -12.64
N TRP A 7 -3.26 -19.63 -13.48
CA TRP A 7 -3.72 -18.23 -13.38
C TRP A 7 -4.52 -17.95 -12.11
N LYS A 8 -5.26 -18.94 -11.60
CA LYS A 8 -5.97 -18.82 -10.32
C LYS A 8 -5.01 -18.83 -9.13
N ALA A 9 -3.96 -19.66 -9.17
CA ALA A 9 -2.90 -19.67 -8.17
C ALA A 9 -2.09 -18.37 -8.19
N LEU A 10 -1.77 -17.85 -9.39
CA LEU A 10 -1.15 -16.54 -9.57
C LEU A 10 -2.00 -15.45 -8.92
N GLY A 11 -3.31 -15.43 -9.20
CA GLY A 11 -4.22 -14.44 -8.64
C GLY A 11 -4.25 -14.45 -7.10
N GLN A 12 -4.18 -15.64 -6.48
CA GLN A 12 -4.07 -15.78 -5.02
C GLN A 12 -2.76 -15.20 -4.49
N GLN A 13 -1.63 -15.46 -5.15
CA GLN A 13 -0.34 -14.89 -4.74
C GLN A 13 -0.29 -13.37 -4.91
N LEU A 14 -0.88 -12.84 -5.98
CA LEU A 14 -1.01 -11.39 -6.19
C LEU A 14 -1.86 -10.75 -5.07
N ILE A 15 -3.00 -11.33 -4.70
CA ILE A 15 -3.82 -10.84 -3.59
C ILE A 15 -3.02 -10.82 -2.28
N ALA A 16 -2.32 -11.91 -1.98
CA ALA A 16 -1.48 -11.99 -0.77
C ALA A 16 -0.39 -10.92 -0.78
N ARG A 17 0.30 -10.75 -1.92
CA ARG A 17 1.34 -9.73 -2.09
C ARG A 17 0.82 -8.32 -1.91
N ARG A 18 -0.36 -8.00 -2.47
CA ARG A 18 -0.98 -6.67 -2.33
C ARG A 18 -1.21 -6.31 -0.86
N VAL A 19 -1.72 -7.24 -0.06
CA VAL A 19 -1.94 -7.03 1.38
C VAL A 19 -0.61 -6.93 2.16
N GLN A 20 0.43 -7.65 1.72
CA GLN A 20 1.78 -7.54 2.30
C GLN A 20 2.45 -6.19 2.02
N LEU A 21 2.19 -5.59 0.85
CA LEU A 21 2.75 -4.29 0.49
C LEU A 21 2.19 -3.17 1.39
N ASP A 22 0.88 -3.17 1.61
CA ASP A 22 0.21 -2.29 2.57
C ASP A 22 -1.11 -2.94 3.01
N PRO A 23 -1.41 -3.05 4.32
CA PRO A 23 -2.71 -3.53 4.78
C PRO A 23 -3.91 -2.78 4.19
N ALA A 24 -3.78 -1.47 3.90
CA ALA A 24 -4.82 -0.66 3.27
C ALA A 24 -5.11 -1.10 1.83
N TYR A 25 -4.11 -1.68 1.16
CA TYR A 25 -4.29 -2.25 -0.16
C TYR A 25 -5.15 -3.50 -0.17
N ARG A 26 -5.71 -4.00 0.94
CA ARG A 26 -6.83 -4.97 0.90
C ARG A 26 -7.96 -4.49 -0.02
N ASN A 27 -8.17 -3.18 -0.13
CA ASN A 27 -9.04 -2.57 -1.13
C ASN A 27 -8.31 -2.43 -2.48
N ARG A 28 -8.82 -3.08 -3.52
CA ARG A 28 -8.27 -3.00 -4.89
C ARG A 28 -8.24 -1.57 -5.43
N ARG A 29 -9.25 -0.77 -5.11
CA ARG A 29 -9.38 0.61 -5.59
C ARG A 29 -8.24 1.47 -5.07
N THR A 30 -7.93 1.36 -3.78
CA THR A 30 -6.80 2.03 -3.12
C THR A 30 -5.47 1.62 -3.75
N PHE A 31 -5.29 0.34 -4.08
CA PHE A 31 -4.09 -0.12 -4.77
C PHE A 31 -3.99 0.40 -6.22
N CYS A 32 -5.10 0.43 -6.97
CA CYS A 32 -5.15 0.99 -8.31
C CYS A 32 -4.81 2.49 -8.30
N GLU A 33 -5.33 3.24 -7.33
CA GLU A 33 -5.03 4.66 -7.13
C GLU A 33 -3.55 4.88 -6.81
N ALA A 34 -2.94 4.03 -5.97
CA ALA A 34 -1.53 4.15 -5.59
C ALA A 34 -0.54 3.74 -6.70
N THR A 35 -0.92 2.78 -7.56
CA THR A 35 -0.03 2.22 -8.60
C THR A 35 -0.33 2.72 -10.01
N GLY A 36 -1.46 3.41 -10.21
CA GLY A 36 -1.96 3.80 -11.53
C GLY A 36 -2.51 2.63 -12.36
N MET A 37 -2.72 1.45 -11.76
CA MET A 37 -3.24 0.27 -12.46
C MET A 37 -4.72 0.43 -12.79
N GLU A 38 -5.14 -0.05 -13.97
CA GLU A 38 -6.56 -0.10 -14.28
C GLU A 38 -7.26 -1.19 -13.45
N TYR A 39 -8.34 -0.81 -12.77
CA TYR A 39 -9.12 -1.71 -11.91
C TYR A 39 -9.56 -3.00 -12.60
N ARG A 40 -9.96 -2.91 -13.87
CA ARG A 40 -10.46 -4.06 -14.63
C ARG A 40 -9.35 -5.09 -14.90
N ILE A 41 -8.17 -4.62 -15.31
CA ILE A 41 -7.00 -5.48 -15.53
C ILE A 41 -6.62 -6.19 -14.23
N LEU A 42 -6.58 -5.47 -13.12
CA LEU A 42 -6.25 -6.03 -11.82
C LEU A 42 -7.29 -7.06 -11.36
N SER A 43 -8.59 -6.75 -11.49
CA SER A 43 -9.68 -7.66 -11.13
C SER A 43 -9.64 -8.96 -11.94
N ASP A 44 -9.38 -8.87 -13.24
CA ASP A 44 -9.31 -10.04 -14.12
C ASP A 44 -8.04 -10.88 -13.86
N ALA A 45 -6.92 -10.24 -13.50
CA ALA A 45 -5.67 -10.91 -13.18
C ALA A 45 -5.76 -11.64 -11.83
N GLU A 46 -6.25 -10.96 -10.78
CA GLU A 46 -6.40 -11.55 -9.44
C GLU A 46 -7.46 -12.66 -9.38
N SER A 47 -8.46 -12.62 -10.25
CA SER A 47 -9.47 -13.69 -10.34
C SER A 47 -9.01 -14.87 -11.20
N GLY A 48 -7.91 -14.72 -11.95
CA GLY A 48 -7.49 -15.69 -12.96
C GLY A 48 -8.52 -15.88 -14.08
N ARG A 49 -9.49 -14.96 -14.23
CA ARG A 49 -10.56 -15.03 -15.24
C ARG A 49 -9.99 -14.96 -16.64
N ARG A 50 -8.99 -14.11 -16.83
CA ARG A 50 -8.31 -13.89 -18.10
C ARG A 50 -6.87 -14.36 -17.97
N ALA A 51 -6.39 -15.04 -19.02
CA ALA A 51 -5.12 -15.75 -19.05
C ALA A 51 -4.22 -15.31 -20.24
N ASN A 52 -4.66 -14.31 -21.01
CA ASN A 52 -4.04 -13.89 -22.27
C ASN A 52 -3.66 -12.40 -22.24
N TYR A 53 -2.80 -12.02 -21.30
CA TYR A 53 -2.28 -10.65 -21.21
C TYR A 53 -1.13 -10.44 -22.19
N SER A 54 -0.99 -9.20 -22.65
CA SER A 54 0.19 -8.80 -23.42
C SER A 54 1.41 -8.75 -22.49
N LYS A 55 2.62 -8.90 -23.05
CA LYS A 55 3.87 -8.74 -22.27
C LYS A 55 3.96 -7.38 -21.58
N THR A 56 3.50 -6.32 -22.24
CA THR A 56 3.44 -4.97 -21.66
C THR A 56 2.55 -4.92 -20.42
N THR A 57 1.38 -5.56 -20.48
CA THR A 57 0.45 -5.65 -19.34
C THR A 57 1.04 -6.49 -18.20
N LEU A 58 1.75 -7.58 -18.52
CA LEU A 58 2.43 -8.39 -17.51
C LEU A 58 3.54 -7.61 -16.80
N ARG A 59 4.33 -6.82 -17.54
CA ARG A 59 5.37 -5.95 -16.96
C ARG A 59 4.76 -4.85 -16.09
N ALA A 60 3.64 -4.27 -16.50
CA ALA A 60 2.91 -3.30 -15.68
C ALA A 60 2.41 -3.93 -14.36
N LEU A 61 1.89 -5.16 -14.41
CA LEU A 61 1.52 -5.92 -13.21
C LEU A 61 2.75 -6.21 -12.34
N GLU A 62 3.86 -6.69 -12.91
CA GLU A 62 5.08 -6.94 -12.14
C GLU A 62 5.57 -5.69 -11.41
N GLN A 63 5.59 -4.54 -12.09
CA GLN A 63 5.95 -3.26 -11.47
C GLN A 63 4.98 -2.87 -10.34
N ALA A 64 3.66 -3.03 -10.54
CA ALA A 64 2.64 -2.71 -9.54
C ALA A 64 2.80 -3.50 -8.24
N TYR A 65 3.08 -4.80 -8.37
CA TYR A 65 3.23 -5.73 -7.25
C TYR A 65 4.68 -5.79 -6.73
N GLN A 66 5.57 -4.95 -7.27
CA GLN A 66 7.00 -4.90 -6.95
C GLN A 66 7.66 -6.28 -7.10
N LEU A 67 7.44 -6.90 -8.25
CA LEU A 67 7.96 -8.21 -8.64
C LEU A 67 9.11 -8.06 -9.63
N SER A 68 10.06 -8.98 -9.58
CA SER A 68 11.15 -9.07 -10.54
C SER A 68 10.59 -9.29 -11.94
N ALA A 69 11.23 -8.69 -12.94
CA ALA A 69 10.79 -8.81 -14.32
C ALA A 69 10.76 -10.27 -14.79
N GLY A 70 9.67 -10.64 -15.46
CA GLY A 70 9.42 -12.01 -15.91
C GLY A 70 9.07 -12.98 -14.78
N SER A 71 8.87 -12.52 -13.55
CA SER A 71 8.44 -13.39 -12.45
C SER A 71 7.07 -14.00 -12.71
N ILE A 72 6.14 -13.27 -13.36
CA ILE A 72 4.82 -13.82 -13.68
C ILE A 72 4.94 -14.90 -14.76
N ASP A 73 5.82 -14.68 -15.75
CA ASP A 73 6.09 -15.65 -16.80
C ASP A 73 6.69 -16.94 -16.22
N ARG A 74 7.69 -16.81 -15.33
CA ARG A 74 8.30 -17.95 -14.60
C ARG A 74 7.29 -18.68 -13.72
N PHE A 75 6.44 -17.94 -13.02
CA PHE A 75 5.37 -18.52 -12.21
C PHE A 75 4.43 -19.40 -13.03
N ILE A 76 3.99 -18.91 -14.19
CA ILE A 76 3.05 -19.64 -15.04
C ILE A 76 3.70 -20.89 -15.65
N ALA A 77 5.00 -20.83 -15.94
CA ALA A 77 5.75 -21.96 -16.49
C ALA A 77 6.03 -23.05 -15.43
N ASP A 78 6.52 -22.64 -14.26
CA ASP A 78 7.14 -23.57 -13.29
C ASP A 78 6.34 -23.71 -11.98
N GLY A 79 5.35 -22.85 -11.72
CA GLY A 79 4.52 -22.88 -10.51
C GLY A 79 5.24 -22.47 -9.22
N GLY A 80 6.44 -21.90 -9.32
CA GLY A 80 7.25 -21.42 -8.19
C GLY A 80 6.66 -20.19 -7.48
N PRO A 81 7.30 -19.63 -6.44
CA PRO A 81 6.84 -18.40 -5.80
C PRO A 81 7.06 -17.17 -6.69
N LEU A 82 6.23 -16.13 -6.53
CA LEU A 82 6.50 -14.83 -7.14
C LEU A 82 7.75 -14.20 -6.54
N GLU A 83 8.73 -13.90 -7.39
CA GLU A 83 9.98 -13.26 -7.03
C GLU A 83 9.74 -11.76 -6.88
N THR A 84 9.94 -11.24 -5.68
CA THR A 84 9.85 -9.79 -5.43
C THR A 84 11.09 -9.09 -5.95
N MET A 85 10.95 -7.82 -6.34
CA MET A 85 12.11 -6.98 -6.67
C MET A 85 12.99 -6.90 -5.42
N SER A 86 14.07 -7.69 -5.39
CA SER A 86 15.23 -7.35 -4.59
C SER A 86 15.81 -6.08 -5.19
N VAL A 87 16.00 -5.04 -4.39
CA VAL A 87 16.72 -3.84 -4.85
C VAL A 87 18.19 -4.24 -5.04
N ALA A 88 18.51 -4.70 -6.24
CA ALA A 88 19.84 -4.65 -6.84
C ALA A 88 19.65 -4.02 -8.24
N PRO A 89 20.49 -3.06 -8.65
CA PRO A 89 20.21 -2.23 -9.81
C PRO A 89 20.37 -3.03 -11.11
N GLY A 90 19.35 -2.91 -11.95
CA GLY A 90 19.53 -2.86 -13.40
C GLY A 90 20.02 -4.14 -14.08
N ARG A 91 19.14 -5.13 -14.21
CA ARG A 91 19.07 -5.83 -15.49
C ARG A 91 17.63 -5.84 -15.96
N ASP A 92 17.30 -4.87 -16.80
CA ASP A 92 16.39 -5.12 -17.91
C ASP A 92 16.83 -4.37 -19.16
N ARG A 93 17.18 -5.18 -20.15
CA ARG A 93 17.42 -4.86 -21.55
C ARG A 93 16.05 -4.66 -22.23
N PRO A 94 15.93 -3.77 -23.24
CA PRO A 94 15.51 -4.24 -24.58
C PRO A 94 16.17 -3.39 -25.69
N ALA A 95 16.19 -3.67 -27.00
CA ALA A 95 15.47 -4.56 -27.90
C ALA A 95 16.38 -4.91 -29.10
N ALA A 96 15.91 -5.80 -29.97
CA ALA A 96 16.56 -6.13 -31.23
C ALA A 96 16.75 -4.88 -32.13
N GLY A 97 17.96 -4.75 -32.69
CA GLY A 97 18.22 -3.85 -33.82
C GLY A 97 19.18 -2.71 -33.55
N GLU A 98 20.42 -2.99 -33.13
CA GLU A 98 21.61 -2.20 -33.53
C GLU A 98 22.86 -3.00 -33.13
N ARG A 99 23.53 -3.56 -34.14
CA ARG A 99 24.89 -4.09 -33.99
C ARG A 99 25.82 -2.88 -33.96
N THR A 100 26.28 -2.47 -32.79
CA THR A 100 27.39 -1.51 -32.73
C THR A 100 28.20 -1.70 -31.44
N THR A 101 29.38 -2.32 -31.62
CA THR A 101 30.63 -2.14 -30.87
C THR A 101 30.72 -2.55 -29.39
N LEU A 102 30.28 -3.77 -29.02
CA LEU A 102 30.65 -4.39 -27.73
C LEU A 102 32.02 -5.12 -27.76
N GLU A 103 32.77 -5.04 -28.86
CA GLU A 103 34.09 -5.67 -29.01
C GLU A 103 35.28 -4.72 -28.72
N ALA A 104 35.04 -3.42 -28.45
CA ALA A 104 36.12 -2.42 -28.41
C ALA A 104 36.54 -1.93 -27.00
N LEU A 105 35.93 -2.40 -25.91
CA LEU A 105 36.21 -1.88 -24.55
C LEU A 105 36.51 -2.98 -23.52
N ALA A 106 37.15 -4.07 -23.97
CA ALA A 106 37.78 -5.09 -23.11
C ALA A 106 39.08 -4.57 -22.45
N GLY A 107 39.08 -3.36 -21.89
CA GLY A 107 40.26 -2.73 -21.32
C GLY A 107 39.88 -1.71 -20.26
N GLY A 108 39.64 -2.19 -19.03
CA GLY A 108 39.30 -1.35 -17.89
C GLY A 108 39.19 -2.21 -16.65
N GLU A 109 40.33 -2.53 -16.05
CA GLU A 109 40.50 -3.34 -14.84
C GLU A 109 39.76 -2.71 -13.64
N GLY A 110 38.50 -3.10 -13.44
CA GLY A 110 37.83 -3.01 -12.15
C GLY A 110 38.23 -4.24 -11.34
N SER A 111 38.90 -4.03 -10.20
CA SER A 111 39.33 -5.06 -9.24
C SER A 111 38.35 -6.25 -9.19
N SER A 112 38.80 -7.41 -9.67
CA SER A 112 38.02 -8.66 -9.72
C SER A 112 37.97 -9.39 -8.38
N ASP A 113 38.31 -8.72 -7.28
CA ASP A 113 38.30 -9.33 -5.96
C ASP A 113 36.85 -9.39 -5.40
N PRO A 114 36.22 -10.58 -5.33
CA PRO A 114 34.81 -10.72 -4.96
C PRO A 114 34.51 -10.17 -3.56
N SER A 115 35.50 -10.14 -2.67
CA SER A 115 35.36 -9.64 -1.30
C SER A 115 35.05 -8.14 -1.23
N ILE A 116 35.62 -7.33 -2.14
CA ILE A 116 35.37 -5.87 -2.16
C ILE A 116 33.97 -5.57 -2.69
N VAL A 117 33.48 -6.34 -3.67
CA VAL A 117 32.13 -6.19 -4.22
C VAL A 117 31.07 -6.53 -3.15
N GLU A 118 31.29 -7.58 -2.37
CA GLU A 118 30.39 -8.00 -1.29
C GLU A 118 30.35 -6.99 -0.14
N GLN A 119 31.50 -6.43 0.26
CA GLN A 119 31.56 -5.37 1.28
C GLN A 119 30.83 -4.08 0.85
N VAL A 120 30.94 -3.68 -0.42
CA VAL A 120 30.23 -2.51 -0.94
C VAL A 120 28.73 -2.75 -0.97
N TYR A 121 28.30 -3.95 -1.34
CA TYR A 121 26.88 -4.32 -1.38
C TYR A 121 26.23 -4.28 0.02
N GLU A 122 26.86 -4.87 1.02
CA GLU A 122 26.36 -4.84 2.40
C GLU A 122 26.26 -3.42 2.95
N LYS A 123 27.27 -2.58 2.68
CA LYS A 123 27.27 -1.19 3.11
C LYS A 123 26.14 -0.37 2.48
N VAL A 124 25.82 -0.61 1.21
CA VAL A 124 24.69 0.03 0.54
C VAL A 124 23.36 -0.44 1.15
N LEU A 125 23.21 -1.73 1.44
CA LEU A 125 22.01 -2.27 2.10
C LEU A 125 21.80 -1.67 3.48
N GLU A 126 22.86 -1.53 4.28
CA GLU A 126 22.79 -0.92 5.60
C GLU A 126 22.39 0.56 5.52
N GLN A 127 22.97 1.31 4.58
CA GLN A 127 22.59 2.71 4.34
C GLN A 127 21.13 2.85 3.92
N MET A 128 20.62 1.94 3.08
CA MET A 128 19.22 1.95 2.67
C MET A 128 18.28 1.63 3.85
N ARG A 129 18.64 0.65 4.70
CA ARG A 129 17.89 0.35 5.92
C ARG A 129 17.87 1.55 6.87
N ALA A 130 19.03 2.17 7.11
CA ALA A 130 19.12 3.37 7.95
C ALA A 130 18.28 4.54 7.39
N ALA A 131 18.27 4.73 6.07
CA ALA A 131 17.45 5.74 5.42
C ALA A 131 15.95 5.44 5.56
N GLN A 132 15.56 4.16 5.44
CA GLN A 132 14.19 3.72 5.66
C GLN A 132 13.75 3.90 7.12
N ASP A 133 14.59 3.52 8.07
CA ASP A 133 14.32 3.66 9.51
C ASP A 133 14.18 5.13 9.90
N SER A 134 15.06 6.00 9.39
CA SER A 134 14.97 7.45 9.59
C SER A 134 13.65 8.03 9.04
N ARG A 135 13.23 7.58 7.85
CA ARG A 135 11.95 7.99 7.26
C ARG A 135 10.76 7.52 8.09
N VAL A 136 10.77 6.26 8.54
CA VAL A 136 9.70 5.70 9.38
C VAL A 136 9.64 6.42 10.73
N ALA A 137 10.78 6.72 11.35
CA ALA A 137 10.85 7.47 12.59
C ALA A 137 10.23 8.88 12.44
N ALA A 138 10.57 9.61 11.38
CA ALA A 138 10.00 10.93 11.11
C ALA A 138 8.47 10.88 10.90
N GLN A 139 7.99 9.86 10.18
CA GLN A 139 6.55 9.64 9.99
C GLN A 139 5.84 9.29 11.30
N LEU A 140 6.47 8.51 12.19
CA LEU A 140 5.91 8.21 13.50
C LEU A 140 5.79 9.45 14.37
N GLU A 141 6.81 10.31 14.36
CA GLU A 141 6.79 11.58 15.10
C GLU A 141 5.67 12.51 14.60
N GLU A 142 5.54 12.67 13.28
CA GLU A 142 4.46 13.46 12.67
C GLU A 142 3.08 12.89 13.03
N ARG A 143 2.91 11.57 12.94
CA ARG A 143 1.64 10.91 13.28
C ARG A 143 1.31 11.05 14.76
N ASN A 144 2.29 10.95 15.65
CA ASN A 144 2.09 11.15 17.09
C ASN A 144 1.67 12.59 17.40
N ALA A 145 2.31 13.58 16.77
CA ALA A 145 1.89 14.98 16.90
C ALA A 145 0.43 15.20 16.45
N ARG A 146 0.02 14.54 15.35
CA ARG A 146 -1.36 14.57 14.88
C ARG A 146 -2.34 13.89 15.84
N VAL A 147 -1.95 12.78 16.46
CA VAL A 147 -2.76 12.12 17.49
C VAL A 147 -2.98 13.05 18.68
N ASP A 148 -1.94 13.74 19.15
CA ASP A 148 -2.05 14.69 20.25
C ASP A 148 -2.98 15.87 19.91
N GLU A 149 -2.92 16.38 18.67
CA GLU A 149 -3.82 17.42 18.20
C GLU A 149 -5.28 16.94 18.18
N LEU A 150 -5.54 15.78 17.57
CA LEU A 150 -6.88 15.20 17.53
C LEU A 150 -7.43 14.92 18.94
N GLN A 151 -6.58 14.48 19.88
CA GLN A 151 -7.00 14.27 21.26
C GLN A 151 -7.43 15.59 21.93
N LYS A 152 -6.70 16.69 21.71
CA LYS A 152 -7.10 18.02 22.20
C LYS A 152 -8.42 18.49 21.60
N GLU A 153 -8.70 18.17 20.33
CA GLU A 153 -9.98 18.48 19.71
C GLU A 153 -11.12 17.66 20.29
N VAL A 154 -10.90 16.36 20.53
CA VAL A 154 -11.87 15.48 21.20
C VAL A 154 -12.19 16.02 22.58
N ASP A 155 -11.19 16.38 23.37
CA ASP A 155 -11.38 16.94 24.71
C ASP A 155 -12.17 18.26 24.67
N ARG A 156 -11.88 19.12 23.69
CA ARG A 156 -12.61 20.39 23.48
C ARG A 156 -14.08 20.12 23.16
N LYS A 157 -14.35 19.21 22.22
CA LYS A 157 -15.70 18.84 21.81
C LYS A 157 -16.47 18.14 22.92
N SER A 158 -15.81 17.31 23.73
CA SER A 158 -16.45 16.67 24.88
C SER A 158 -16.94 17.71 25.90
N ARG A 159 -16.11 18.71 26.21
CA ARG A 159 -16.52 19.81 27.11
C ARG A 159 -17.67 20.64 26.53
N GLU A 160 -17.71 20.82 25.22
CA GLU A 160 -18.80 21.52 24.54
C GLU A 160 -20.11 20.73 24.63
N ILE A 161 -20.06 19.42 24.41
CA ILE A 161 -21.20 18.51 24.60
C ILE A 161 -21.70 18.60 26.05
N ASP A 162 -20.82 18.55 27.03
CA ASP A 162 -21.21 18.65 28.45
C ASP A 162 -21.91 19.97 28.77
N ARG A 163 -21.42 21.09 28.21
CA ARG A 163 -22.07 22.41 28.34
C ARG A 163 -23.45 22.43 27.71
N LEU A 164 -23.59 21.96 26.48
CA LEU A 164 -24.86 21.93 25.76
C LEU A 164 -25.87 21.02 26.47
N ASN A 165 -25.44 19.87 26.98
CA ASN A 165 -26.29 18.96 27.75
C ASN A 165 -26.79 19.61 29.06
N ALA A 166 -25.93 20.35 29.75
CA ALA A 166 -26.34 21.09 30.95
C ALA A 166 -27.36 22.19 30.61
N GLU A 167 -27.21 22.86 29.48
CA GLU A 167 -28.14 23.89 28.99
C GLU A 167 -29.50 23.29 28.59
N ILE A 168 -29.50 22.19 27.84
CA ILE A 168 -30.72 21.43 27.52
C ILE A 168 -31.46 21.03 28.80
N LYS A 169 -30.73 20.52 29.80
CA LYS A 169 -31.33 20.13 31.08
C LYS A 169 -32.01 21.31 31.77
N ARG A 170 -31.36 22.49 31.80
CA ARG A 170 -31.96 23.71 32.37
C ARG A 170 -33.23 24.14 31.64
N LEU A 171 -33.21 24.15 30.31
CA LEU A 171 -34.35 24.54 29.49
C LEU A 171 -35.54 23.59 29.68
N ASN A 172 -35.27 22.28 29.73
CA ASN A 172 -36.32 21.28 29.98
C ASN A 172 -36.94 21.45 31.37
N THR A 173 -36.14 21.61 32.43
CA THR A 173 -36.67 21.84 33.78
C THR A 173 -37.48 23.14 33.87
N GLY A 174 -37.06 24.21 33.19
CA GLY A 174 -37.81 25.47 33.14
C GLY A 174 -39.13 25.36 32.37
N ARG A 175 -39.17 24.53 31.33
CA ARG A 175 -40.39 24.21 30.58
C ARG A 175 -41.39 23.44 31.45
N ASP A 176 -40.93 22.40 32.16
CA ASP A 176 -41.79 21.55 33.01
C ASP A 176 -42.44 22.36 34.15
N ALA A 177 -41.72 23.32 34.73
CA ALA A 177 -42.24 24.22 35.77
C ALA A 177 -43.35 25.16 35.26
N HIS A 178 -43.35 25.52 33.97
CA HIS A 178 -44.37 26.38 33.37
C HIS A 178 -45.62 25.60 32.92
N THR A 179 -45.52 24.29 32.73
CA THR A 179 -46.63 23.41 32.31
C THR A 179 -47.37 22.71 33.44
N THR A 180 -47.08 23.01 34.72
CA THR A 180 -47.93 22.50 35.80
C THR A 180 -49.29 23.21 35.68
N PRO A 181 -50.40 22.52 35.33
CA PRO A 181 -51.68 23.17 35.21
C PRO A 181 -52.10 23.63 36.60
N ASP A 182 -52.47 24.90 36.71
CA ASP A 182 -53.31 25.41 37.79
C ASP A 182 -54.67 24.72 37.67
N SER A 183 -54.76 23.47 38.14
CA SER A 183 -56.04 22.84 38.40
C SER A 183 -56.59 23.43 39.69
N GLY A 184 -57.03 24.69 39.60
CA GLY A 184 -58.03 25.26 40.49
C GLY A 184 -59.18 24.26 40.61
N ARG A 185 -59.55 23.87 41.83
CA ARG A 185 -60.62 24.55 42.55
C ARG A 185 -61.85 24.76 41.65
N GLU A 186 -62.50 23.67 41.27
CA GLU A 186 -63.95 23.72 41.10
C GLU A 186 -64.57 23.44 42.47
N SER A 187 -64.95 24.54 43.11
CA SER A 187 -65.93 24.60 44.19
C SER A 187 -67.32 24.44 43.58
N ALA A 188 -68.06 23.41 43.99
CA ALA A 188 -69.52 23.41 44.25
C ALA A 188 -69.98 21.99 44.61
#